data_AF-A0A9N9D6N2-F1
#
_entry.id   AF-A0A9N9D6N2-F1
#
_cell.length_a   1.000
_cell.length_b   1.000
_cell.length_c   1.000
_cell.angle_alpha   90.00
_cell.angle_beta   90.00
_cell.angle_gamma   90.00
#
_symmetry.space_group_name_H-M   'P 1'
#
loop_
_entity.id
_entity.type
_entity.pdbx_description
1 polymer ?
#
loop_
_entity_poly.entity_id
_entity_poly.type
_entity_poly.pdbx_seq_one_letter_code
_entity_poly.pdbx_strand_id
1 'polypeptide(L)'
;APINASMSCMSTINEFLSTPEVNSCFPYTKTILPALTNSSQDPIAILDSICSLPKCSDSLISSFLSTVKKGCAQDLAQNNTDIVTLTELIPLYSPTRDSICFKGPSGGYCLTDDSVLVQKYGVNTNSSDPLSNVPASDFCTNCNKAIVNTYLNFIKTNPGVIDPLLSPVQVTGLKAIMTDKCGSSFLDGKIPDTTSKTTYSNSPQKSNNGSSFRFSSVNYFISIATILALLIFY
;
A
#
# COMPACT_ATOMS: atom_id res chain seq x y z
N ALA A 1 -4.77 -12.69 8.33
CA ALA A 1 -5.84 -13.52 8.93
C ALA A 1 -7.15 -13.16 8.23
N PRO A 2 -8.12 -14.07 8.09
CA PRO A 2 -9.42 -13.71 7.53
C PRO A 2 -10.06 -12.57 8.35
N ILE A 3 -10.74 -11.65 7.66
CA ILE A 3 -11.45 -10.52 8.28
C ILE A 3 -12.42 -11.05 9.34
N ASN A 4 -12.24 -10.65 10.60
CA ASN A 4 -13.12 -10.99 11.69
C ASN A 4 -14.30 -10.01 11.74
N ALA A 5 -15.43 -10.38 11.14
CA ALA A 5 -16.62 -9.56 11.10
C ALA A 5 -17.90 -10.38 11.23
N SER A 6 -19.02 -9.71 11.52
CA SER A 6 -20.34 -10.34 11.55
C SER A 6 -20.68 -11.02 10.22
N MET A 7 -21.51 -12.06 10.28
CA MET A 7 -21.96 -12.79 9.08
C MET A 7 -22.67 -11.88 8.09
N SER A 8 -23.46 -10.90 8.58
CA SER A 8 -24.14 -9.91 7.74
C SER A 8 -23.16 -8.96 7.04
N CYS A 9 -22.11 -8.52 7.74
CA CYS A 9 -21.07 -7.68 7.15
C CYS A 9 -20.30 -8.44 6.06
N MET A 10 -19.87 -9.67 6.35
CA MET A 10 -19.17 -10.52 5.38
C MET A 10 -20.05 -10.84 4.16
N SER A 11 -21.34 -11.11 4.36
CA SER A 11 -22.29 -11.32 3.26
C SER A 11 -22.37 -10.08 2.37
N THR A 12 -22.47 -8.89 2.96
CA THR A 12 -22.55 -7.62 2.23
C THR A 12 -21.29 -7.37 1.39
N ILE A 13 -20.11 -7.58 1.98
CA ILE A 13 -18.82 -7.44 1.28
C ILE A 13 -18.74 -8.41 0.11
N ASN A 14 -19.03 -9.70 0.35
CA ASN A 14 -18.93 -10.74 -0.66
C ASN A 14 -19.91 -10.54 -1.81
N GLU A 15 -21.14 -10.13 -1.51
CA GLU A 15 -22.16 -9.87 -2.52
C GLU A 15 -21.73 -8.74 -3.46
N PHE A 16 -21.23 -7.63 -2.90
CA PHE A 16 -20.75 -6.51 -3.70
C PHE A 16 -19.55 -6.88 -4.56
N LEU A 17 -18.54 -7.53 -3.96
CA LEU A 17 -17.31 -7.92 -4.67
C LEU A 17 -17.54 -8.98 -5.75
N SER A 18 -18.62 -9.77 -5.63
CA SER A 18 -18.99 -10.79 -6.62
C SER A 18 -19.76 -10.23 -7.82
N THR A 19 -20.07 -8.93 -7.84
CA THR A 19 -20.81 -8.32 -8.96
C THR A 19 -19.97 -8.30 -10.25
N PRO A 20 -20.61 -8.39 -11.44
CA PRO A 20 -19.90 -8.29 -12.71
C PRO A 20 -19.18 -6.96 -12.91
N GLU A 21 -19.74 -5.86 -12.38
CA GLU A 21 -19.14 -4.53 -12.45
C GLU A 21 -17.79 -4.49 -11.72
N VAL A 22 -17.73 -4.99 -10.48
CA VAL A 22 -16.45 -5.11 -9.75
C VAL A 22 -15.49 -6.04 -10.48
N ASN A 23 -15.96 -7.21 -10.93
CA ASN A 23 -15.10 -8.19 -11.61
C ASN A 23 -14.57 -7.72 -12.99
N SER A 24 -15.10 -6.62 -13.53
CA SER A 24 -14.57 -5.99 -14.75
C SER A 24 -13.27 -5.21 -14.53
N CYS A 25 -12.98 -4.82 -13.27
CA CYS A 25 -11.85 -3.97 -12.91
C CYS A 25 -11.03 -4.48 -11.71
N PHE A 26 -11.54 -5.49 -11.00
CA PHE A 26 -10.87 -6.15 -9.89
C PHE A 26 -11.25 -7.64 -9.89
N PRO A 27 -10.32 -8.59 -10.11
CA PRO A 27 -10.63 -9.97 -10.44
C PRO A 27 -11.00 -10.81 -9.20
N TYR A 28 -12.01 -10.37 -8.44
CA TYR A 28 -12.35 -10.94 -7.14
C TYR A 28 -12.68 -12.42 -7.22
N THR A 29 -13.70 -12.78 -7.99
CA THR A 29 -14.24 -14.15 -8.01
C THR A 29 -13.28 -15.13 -8.67
N LYS A 30 -12.54 -14.69 -9.70
CA LYS A 30 -11.68 -15.57 -10.50
C LYS A 30 -10.28 -15.76 -9.91
N THR A 31 -9.77 -14.74 -9.21
CA THR A 31 -8.37 -14.72 -8.78
C THR A 31 -8.26 -14.52 -7.28
N ILE A 32 -8.81 -13.42 -6.75
CA ILE A 32 -8.58 -13.03 -5.35
C ILE A 32 -9.23 -14.03 -4.40
N LEU A 33 -10.52 -14.31 -4.53
CA LEU A 33 -11.24 -15.24 -3.64
C LEU A 33 -10.60 -16.65 -3.64
N PRO A 34 -10.20 -17.23 -4.80
CA PRO A 34 -9.39 -18.44 -4.83
C PRO A 34 -8.02 -18.32 -4.14
N ALA A 35 -7.33 -17.18 -4.23
CA ALA A 35 -6.07 -16.94 -3.53
C ALA A 35 -6.25 -16.87 -2.00
N LEU A 36 -7.34 -16.24 -1.53
CA LEU A 36 -7.69 -16.17 -0.11
C LEU A 36 -8.00 -17.55 0.49
N THR A 37 -8.54 -18.45 -0.32
CA THR A 37 -8.93 -19.80 0.10
C THR A 37 -7.85 -20.85 -0.14
N ASN A 38 -6.88 -20.58 -1.01
CA ASN A 38 -5.78 -21.47 -1.36
C ASN A 38 -4.46 -20.72 -1.43
N SER A 39 -3.59 -20.90 -0.42
CA SER A 39 -2.32 -20.18 -0.26
C SER A 39 -1.20 -20.57 -1.24
N SER A 40 -1.48 -21.40 -2.25
CA SER A 40 -0.48 -21.91 -3.21
C SER A 40 -0.47 -21.14 -4.54
N GLN A 41 -1.19 -20.02 -4.63
CA GLN A 41 -1.20 -19.22 -5.86
C GLN A 41 0.09 -18.45 -6.05
N ASP A 42 0.55 -18.38 -7.30
CA ASP A 42 1.71 -17.59 -7.69
C ASP A 42 1.41 -16.09 -7.52
N PRO A 43 2.18 -15.39 -6.65
CA PRO A 43 2.07 -13.94 -6.47
C PRO A 43 2.09 -13.13 -7.77
N ILE A 44 2.89 -13.55 -8.75
CA ILE A 44 3.03 -12.85 -10.03
C ILE A 44 1.76 -13.01 -10.86
N ALA A 45 1.17 -14.20 -10.87
CA ALA A 45 -0.08 -14.46 -11.59
C ALA A 45 -1.25 -13.64 -11.02
N ILE A 46 -1.30 -13.43 -9.70
CA ILE A 46 -2.30 -12.57 -9.06
C ILE A 46 -2.12 -11.12 -9.54
N LEU A 47 -0.89 -10.62 -9.50
CA LEU A 47 -0.57 -9.26 -9.95
C LEU A 47 -0.87 -9.07 -11.44
N ASP A 48 -0.50 -10.02 -12.30
CA ASP A 48 -0.85 -9.98 -13.73
C ASP A 48 -2.36 -9.95 -13.95
N SER A 49 -3.12 -10.73 -13.18
CA SER A 49 -4.58 -10.72 -13.25
C SER A 49 -5.17 -9.36 -12.86
N ILE A 50 -4.68 -8.73 -11.80
CA ILE A 50 -5.16 -7.39 -11.38
C ILE A 50 -4.74 -6.33 -12.41
N CYS A 51 -3.49 -6.35 -12.84
CA CYS A 51 -2.89 -5.30 -13.67
C CYS A 51 -3.28 -5.39 -15.15
N SER A 52 -3.81 -6.54 -15.59
CA SER A 52 -4.41 -6.68 -16.93
C SER A 52 -5.80 -6.05 -17.06
N LEU A 53 -6.46 -5.75 -15.94
CA LEU A 53 -7.79 -5.11 -15.93
C LEU A 53 -7.69 -3.58 -15.89
N PRO A 54 -8.71 -2.88 -16.44
CA PRO A 54 -8.84 -1.45 -16.22
C PRO A 54 -9.00 -1.15 -14.72
N LYS A 55 -8.53 0.02 -14.29
CA LYS A 55 -8.71 0.48 -12.91
C LYS A 55 -10.20 0.71 -12.62
N CYS A 56 -10.69 0.30 -11.45
CA CYS A 56 -12.06 0.61 -11.03
C CYS A 56 -12.27 2.12 -10.92
N SER A 57 -13.48 2.58 -11.24
CA SER A 57 -13.84 4.00 -11.14
C SER A 57 -13.95 4.45 -9.68
N ASP A 58 -13.69 5.73 -9.42
CA ASP A 58 -13.83 6.31 -8.08
C ASP A 58 -15.27 6.23 -7.55
N SER A 59 -16.27 6.26 -8.45
CA SER A 59 -17.68 6.07 -8.10
C SER A 59 -17.99 4.66 -7.61
N LEU A 60 -17.39 3.63 -8.23
CA LEU A 60 -17.56 2.25 -7.79
C LEU A 60 -16.90 2.02 -6.43
N ILE A 61 -15.68 2.55 -6.22
CA ILE A 61 -14.98 2.49 -4.94
C ILE A 61 -15.76 3.23 -3.83
N SER A 62 -16.31 4.40 -4.13
CA SER A 62 -17.15 5.15 -3.19
C SER A 62 -18.44 4.40 -2.86
N SER A 63 -19.04 3.74 -3.85
CA SER A 63 -20.23 2.90 -3.66
C SER A 63 -19.92 1.68 -2.81
N PHE A 64 -18.75 1.07 -2.99
CA PHE A 64 -18.28 -0.02 -2.13
C PHE A 64 -18.12 0.44 -0.68
N LEU A 65 -17.44 1.56 -0.44
CA LEU A 65 -17.27 2.12 0.90
C LEU A 65 -18.61 2.38 1.60
N SER A 66 -19.57 2.97 0.88
CA SER A 66 -20.92 3.22 1.39
C SER A 66 -21.64 1.91 1.74
N THR A 67 -21.51 0.91 0.87
CA THR A 67 -22.10 -0.42 1.06
C THR A 67 -21.53 -1.11 2.29
N VAL A 68 -20.20 -1.09 2.47
CA VAL A 68 -19.53 -1.66 3.66
C VAL A 68 -19.96 -0.91 4.92
N LYS A 69 -19.95 0.42 4.93
CA LYS A 69 -20.39 1.21 6.11
C LYS A 69 -21.83 0.89 6.53
N LYS A 70 -22.72 0.66 5.57
CA LYS A 70 -24.12 0.31 5.84
C LYS A 70 -24.26 -1.14 6.30
N GLY A 71 -23.68 -2.09 5.58
CA GLY A 71 -23.79 -3.53 5.87
C GLY A 71 -23.05 -3.97 7.13
N CYS A 72 -22.02 -3.22 7.51
CA CYS A 72 -21.18 -3.48 8.68
C CYS A 72 -21.40 -2.48 9.81
N ALA A 73 -22.55 -1.79 9.84
CA ALA A 73 -22.84 -0.74 10.83
C ALA A 73 -22.75 -1.26 12.28
N GLN A 74 -23.14 -2.52 12.52
CA GLN A 74 -23.01 -3.14 13.83
C GLN A 74 -21.54 -3.34 14.23
N ASP A 75 -20.71 -3.89 13.34
CA ASP A 75 -19.28 -4.09 13.57
C ASP A 75 -18.56 -2.75 13.81
N LEU A 76 -18.91 -1.73 13.02
CA LEU A 76 -18.40 -0.36 13.20
C LEU A 76 -18.81 0.24 14.55
N ALA A 77 -20.07 0.06 14.97
CA ALA A 77 -20.53 0.54 16.27
C ALA A 77 -19.81 -0.13 17.46
N GLN A 78 -19.26 -1.34 17.23
CA GLN A 78 -18.46 -2.07 18.19
C GLN A 78 -16.95 -1.77 18.10
N ASN A 79 -16.54 -0.82 17.27
CA ASN A 79 -15.13 -0.54 16.95
C ASN A 79 -14.37 -1.80 16.53
N ASN A 80 -14.99 -2.66 15.73
CA ASN A 80 -14.32 -3.82 15.16
C ASN A 80 -13.14 -3.34 14.30
N THR A 81 -11.92 -3.65 14.74
CA THR A 81 -10.68 -3.15 14.13
C THR A 81 -10.53 -3.53 12.67
N ASP A 82 -10.95 -4.73 12.27
CA ASP A 82 -10.80 -5.20 10.88
C ASP A 82 -11.71 -4.41 9.94
N ILE A 83 -12.95 -4.14 10.36
CA ILE A 83 -13.91 -3.37 9.57
C ILE A 83 -13.56 -1.89 9.55
N VAL A 84 -13.12 -1.32 10.67
CA VAL A 84 -12.59 0.06 10.71
C VAL A 84 -11.44 0.19 9.71
N THR A 85 -10.44 -0.70 9.81
CA THR A 85 -9.29 -0.73 8.92
C THR A 85 -9.71 -0.90 7.46
N LEU A 86 -10.64 -1.82 7.16
CA LEU A 86 -11.16 -2.00 5.80
C LEU A 86 -11.76 -0.70 5.25
N THR A 87 -12.59 0.00 6.03
CA THR A 87 -13.20 1.26 5.58
C THR A 87 -12.19 2.38 5.34
N GLU A 88 -11.05 2.34 6.00
CA GLU A 88 -9.93 3.28 5.81
C GLU A 88 -9.07 2.91 4.59
N LEU A 89 -8.99 1.63 4.25
CA LEU A 89 -8.21 1.13 3.11
C LEU A 89 -8.95 1.24 1.78
N ILE A 90 -10.28 1.11 1.76
CA ILE A 90 -11.07 1.18 0.51
C ILE A 90 -10.75 2.45 -0.33
N PRO A 91 -10.71 3.67 0.26
CA PRO A 91 -10.32 4.88 -0.49
C PRO A 91 -8.92 4.80 -1.11
N LEU A 92 -8.02 3.99 -0.56
CA LEU A 92 -6.65 3.83 -1.04
C LEU A 92 -6.55 2.87 -2.24
N TYR A 93 -7.66 2.33 -2.75
CA TYR A 93 -7.64 1.44 -3.90
C TYR A 93 -6.86 2.02 -5.10
N SER A 94 -7.13 3.27 -5.47
CA SER A 94 -6.54 3.88 -6.67
C SER A 94 -5.00 3.97 -6.62
N PRO A 95 -4.38 4.58 -5.58
CA PRO A 95 -2.92 4.61 -5.47
C PRO A 95 -2.31 3.22 -5.23
N THR A 96 -3.05 2.32 -4.58
CA THR A 96 -2.64 0.91 -4.38
C THR A 96 -2.52 0.17 -5.69
N ARG A 97 -3.58 0.19 -6.49
CA ARG A 97 -3.62 -0.46 -7.80
C ARG A 97 -2.50 0.07 -8.68
N ASP A 98 -2.32 1.39 -8.74
CA ASP A 98 -1.28 1.97 -9.60
C ASP A 98 0.12 1.57 -9.11
N SER A 99 0.34 1.52 -7.80
CA SER A 99 1.61 1.12 -7.19
C SER A 99 1.97 -0.35 -7.45
N ILE A 100 1.02 -1.27 -7.28
CA ILE A 100 1.27 -2.71 -7.43
C ILE A 100 1.50 -3.10 -8.89
N CYS A 101 1.05 -2.26 -9.83
CA CYS A 101 1.18 -2.49 -11.26
C CYS A 101 2.42 -1.84 -11.89
N PHE A 102 3.24 -1.12 -11.12
CA PHE A 102 4.52 -0.65 -11.63
C PHE A 102 5.45 -1.83 -11.91
N LYS A 103 6.09 -1.79 -13.08
CA LYS A 103 7.07 -2.80 -13.51
C LYS A 103 8.46 -2.18 -13.63
N GLY A 104 9.46 -2.89 -13.11
CA GLY A 104 10.86 -2.53 -13.20
C GLY A 104 11.46 -2.81 -14.59
N PRO A 105 12.76 -2.51 -14.79
CA PRO A 105 13.45 -2.70 -16.07
C PRO A 105 13.49 -4.16 -16.55
N SER A 106 13.41 -5.13 -15.63
CA SER A 106 13.37 -6.56 -15.94
C SER A 106 11.97 -7.06 -16.36
N GLY A 107 10.95 -6.20 -16.29
CA GLY A 107 9.55 -6.57 -16.48
C GLY A 107 8.88 -7.17 -15.23
N GLY A 108 9.63 -7.38 -14.14
CA GLY A 108 9.08 -7.78 -12.84
C GLY A 108 8.33 -6.63 -12.14
N TYR A 109 7.45 -6.95 -11.19
CA TYR A 109 6.71 -5.94 -10.43
C TYR A 109 7.60 -5.25 -9.40
N CYS A 110 7.47 -3.92 -9.28
CA CYS A 110 8.24 -3.15 -8.31
C CYS A 110 8.03 -3.63 -6.86
N LEU A 111 6.81 -4.04 -6.51
CA LEU A 111 6.48 -4.52 -5.16
C LEU A 111 7.21 -5.83 -4.81
N THR A 112 7.49 -6.68 -5.78
CA THR A 112 8.20 -7.94 -5.53
C THR A 112 9.67 -7.69 -5.21
N ASP A 113 10.28 -6.67 -5.80
CA ASP A 113 11.66 -6.27 -5.47
C ASP A 113 11.76 -5.74 -4.03
N ASP A 114 10.74 -5.02 -3.55
CA ASP A 114 10.68 -4.54 -2.16
C ASP A 114 10.58 -5.69 -1.14
N SER A 115 9.83 -6.74 -1.45
CA SER A 115 9.75 -7.94 -0.60
C SER A 115 11.12 -8.62 -0.43
N VAL A 116 11.98 -8.53 -1.46
CA VAL A 116 13.37 -9.03 -1.40
C VAL A 116 14.21 -8.14 -0.49
N LEU A 117 13.99 -6.82 -0.49
CA LEU A 117 14.71 -5.90 0.42
C LEU A 117 14.41 -6.21 1.89
N VAL A 118 13.14 -6.46 2.23
CA VAL A 118 12.73 -6.83 3.60
C VAL A 118 13.40 -8.12 4.04
N GLN A 119 13.44 -9.14 3.17
CA GLN A 119 14.10 -10.41 3.48
C GLN A 119 15.63 -10.27 3.59
N LYS A 120 16.23 -9.44 2.73
CA LYS A 120 17.68 -9.25 2.63
C LYS A 120 18.26 -8.46 3.80
N TYR A 121 17.59 -7.37 4.19
CA TYR A 121 18.14 -6.43 5.17
C TYR A 121 17.48 -6.54 6.56
N GLY A 122 16.32 -7.18 6.63
CA GLY A 122 15.44 -7.09 7.80
C GLY A 122 14.89 -5.67 7.98
N VAL A 123 13.74 -5.55 8.62
CA VAL A 123 13.19 -4.25 9.03
C VAL A 123 13.31 -4.16 10.55
N ASN A 124 14.10 -3.21 11.04
CA ASN A 124 14.14 -2.94 12.48
C ASN A 124 12.98 -2.04 12.87
N THR A 125 11.88 -2.69 13.24
CA THR A 125 10.62 -2.03 13.61
C THR A 125 10.72 -1.20 14.90
N ASN A 126 11.79 -1.36 15.68
CA ASN A 126 12.03 -0.61 16.91
C ASN A 126 12.95 0.61 16.70
N SER A 127 13.40 0.84 15.46
CA SER A 127 14.26 1.97 15.09
C SER A 127 13.44 3.22 14.75
N SER A 128 13.99 4.40 15.05
CA SER A 128 13.45 5.68 14.55
C SER A 128 13.65 5.85 13.04
N ASP A 129 14.52 5.04 12.44
CA ASP A 129 14.65 4.85 11.00
C ASP A 129 14.56 3.35 10.69
N PRO A 130 13.38 2.83 10.32
CA PRO A 130 13.20 1.42 10.01
C PRO A 130 13.95 0.98 8.74
N LEU A 131 14.42 1.93 7.93
CA LEU A 131 15.15 1.69 6.68
C LEU A 131 16.65 1.97 6.85
N SER A 132 17.15 2.19 8.06
CA SER A 132 18.56 2.53 8.32
C SER A 132 19.53 1.50 7.74
N ASN A 133 19.12 0.23 7.72
CA ASN A 133 19.92 -0.90 7.24
C ASN A 133 19.84 -1.11 5.73
N VAL A 134 18.91 -0.44 5.04
CA VAL A 134 18.72 -0.57 3.59
C VAL A 134 19.57 0.49 2.89
N PRO A 135 20.55 0.08 2.04
CA PRO A 135 21.35 1.01 1.26
C PRO A 135 20.49 1.89 0.35
N ALA A 136 20.89 3.16 0.20
CA ALA A 136 20.20 4.07 -0.71
C ALA A 136 20.18 3.57 -2.16
N SER A 137 21.21 2.85 -2.61
CA SER A 137 21.25 2.23 -3.95
C SER A 137 20.13 1.21 -4.19
N ASP A 138 19.67 0.56 -3.13
CA ASP A 138 18.70 -0.52 -3.20
C ASP A 138 17.28 0.00 -2.95
N PHE A 139 17.14 1.05 -2.13
CA PHE A 139 15.83 1.64 -1.81
C PHE A 139 15.44 2.81 -2.72
N CYS A 140 16.38 3.70 -3.05
CA CYS A 140 16.10 4.92 -3.79
C CYS A 140 16.04 4.63 -5.29
N THR A 141 15.08 3.79 -5.70
CA THR A 141 14.89 3.36 -7.09
C THR A 141 13.76 4.14 -7.77
N ASN A 142 13.64 4.04 -9.10
CA ASN A 142 12.48 4.59 -9.81
C ASN A 142 11.18 3.91 -9.37
N CYS A 143 11.21 2.60 -9.10
CA CYS A 143 10.10 1.85 -8.53
C CYS A 143 9.60 2.47 -7.22
N ASN A 144 10.49 2.65 -6.25
CA ASN A 144 10.10 3.13 -4.92
C ASN A 144 9.72 4.60 -4.97
N LYS A 145 10.37 5.39 -5.82
CA LYS A 145 9.95 6.76 -6.10
C LYS A 145 8.53 6.81 -6.66
N ALA A 146 8.20 5.97 -7.63
CA ALA A 146 6.88 5.92 -8.25
C ALA A 146 5.80 5.57 -7.22
N ILE A 147 6.03 4.55 -6.39
CA ILE A 147 5.12 4.15 -5.31
C ILE A 147 4.93 5.30 -4.32
N VAL A 148 6.01 5.84 -3.76
CA VAL A 148 5.95 6.89 -2.73
C VAL A 148 5.26 8.14 -3.26
N ASN A 149 5.61 8.62 -4.46
CA ASN A 149 4.96 9.81 -5.02
C ASN A 149 3.50 9.55 -5.43
N THR A 150 3.14 8.33 -5.82
CA THR A 150 1.74 7.96 -6.07
C THR A 150 0.89 8.17 -4.82
N TYR A 151 1.35 7.68 -3.67
CA TYR A 151 0.65 7.90 -2.40
C TYR A 151 0.67 9.36 -1.96
N LEU A 152 1.82 10.02 -2.02
CA LEU A 152 1.93 11.43 -1.60
C LEU A 152 1.05 12.36 -2.44
N ASN A 153 0.96 12.11 -3.74
CA ASN A 153 0.06 12.85 -4.62
C ASN A 153 -1.40 12.58 -4.27
N PHE A 154 -1.77 11.31 -4.06
CA PHE A 154 -3.13 10.94 -3.65
C PHE A 154 -3.54 11.61 -2.34
N ILE A 155 -2.69 11.56 -1.31
CA ILE A 155 -2.94 12.18 0.00
C ILE A 155 -3.09 13.70 -0.15
N LYS A 156 -2.26 14.33 -0.99
CA LYS A 156 -2.31 15.77 -1.23
C LYS A 156 -3.65 16.20 -1.84
N THR A 157 -4.22 15.41 -2.75
CA THR A 157 -5.51 15.71 -3.39
C THR A 157 -6.72 15.23 -2.59
N ASN A 158 -6.50 14.34 -1.60
CA ASN A 158 -7.55 13.75 -0.78
C ASN A 158 -7.21 13.90 0.72
N PRO A 159 -7.22 15.14 1.25
CA PRO A 159 -6.88 15.38 2.66
C PRO A 159 -7.86 14.65 3.59
N GLY A 160 -7.34 14.10 4.69
CA GLY A 160 -8.14 13.40 5.70
C GLY A 160 -8.35 11.91 5.46
N VAL A 161 -8.12 11.41 4.23
CA VAL A 161 -8.39 10.00 3.89
C VAL A 161 -7.48 9.03 4.66
N ILE A 162 -6.26 9.43 4.99
CA ILE A 162 -5.30 8.61 5.72
C ILE A 162 -5.16 8.99 7.19
N ASP A 163 -5.82 10.04 7.68
CA ASP A 163 -5.64 10.51 9.05
C ASP A 163 -5.83 9.41 10.11
N PRO A 164 -6.78 8.46 9.95
CA PRO A 164 -6.90 7.34 10.88
C PRO A 164 -5.71 6.36 10.84
N LEU A 165 -5.05 6.24 9.68
CA LEU A 165 -3.92 5.33 9.45
C LEU A 165 -2.58 5.99 9.78
N LEU A 166 -2.45 7.29 9.49
CA LEU A 166 -1.24 8.09 9.55
C LEU A 166 -1.56 9.54 9.88
N SER A 167 -1.11 9.99 11.05
CA SER A 167 -1.18 11.38 11.45
C SER A 167 -0.32 12.30 10.56
N PRO A 168 -0.63 13.60 10.47
CA PRO A 168 0.19 14.57 9.74
C PRO A 168 1.67 14.61 10.17
N VAL A 169 1.93 14.38 11.47
CA VAL A 169 3.29 14.32 12.03
C VAL A 169 4.05 13.12 11.47
N GLN A 170 3.39 11.97 11.36
CA GLN A 170 3.96 10.75 10.79
C GLN A 170 4.27 10.90 9.30
N VAL A 171 3.38 11.55 8.53
CA VAL A 171 3.64 11.86 7.12
C VAL A 171 4.84 12.81 6.97
N THR A 172 4.96 13.80 7.85
CA THR A 172 6.09 14.74 7.85
C THR A 172 7.41 14.03 8.19
N GLY A 173 7.39 13.15 9.20
CA GLY A 173 8.55 12.31 9.55
C GLY A 173 9.00 11.41 8.41
N LEU A 174 8.04 10.76 7.73
CA LEU A 174 8.33 9.92 6.56
C LEU A 174 9.02 10.72 5.46
N LYS A 175 8.52 11.92 5.14
CA LYS A 175 9.13 12.80 4.14
C LYS A 175 10.57 13.18 4.52
N ALA A 176 10.84 13.43 5.81
CA ALA A 176 12.18 13.74 6.29
C ALA A 176 13.13 12.56 6.10
N ILE A 177 12.75 11.35 6.52
CA ILE A 177 13.56 10.12 6.37
C ILE A 177 13.87 9.86 4.90
N MET A 178 12.87 9.97 4.02
CA MET A 178 13.05 9.74 2.58
C MET A 178 13.93 10.82 1.93
N THR A 179 13.80 12.08 2.37
CA THR A 179 14.64 13.18 1.87
C THR A 179 16.10 13.00 2.30
N ASP A 180 16.34 12.57 3.54
CA ASP A 180 17.68 12.29 4.06
C ASP A 180 18.34 11.11 3.33
N LYS A 181 17.58 10.03 3.08
CA LYS A 181 18.10 8.83 2.42
C LYS A 181 18.26 8.99 0.90
N CYS A 182 17.29 9.60 0.22
CA CYS A 182 17.19 9.60 -1.24
C CYS A 182 17.33 10.99 -1.88
N GLY A 183 17.43 12.04 -1.08
CA GLY A 183 17.44 13.43 -1.55
C GLY A 183 16.05 14.00 -1.80
N SER A 184 15.96 15.33 -1.86
CA SER A 184 14.68 16.05 -2.03
C SER A 184 14.00 15.79 -3.38
N SER A 185 14.77 15.48 -4.42
CA SER A 185 14.24 15.11 -5.74
C SER A 185 13.50 13.78 -5.73
N PHE A 186 13.63 12.97 -4.68
CA PHE A 186 12.87 11.73 -4.53
C PHE A 186 11.39 11.99 -4.22
N LEU A 187 11.04 13.12 -3.58
CA LEU A 187 9.68 13.47 -3.15
C LEU A 187 9.09 14.64 -3.95
N ASP A 188 9.47 14.76 -5.21
CA ASP A 188 9.10 15.87 -6.09
C ASP A 188 7.68 15.78 -6.67
N GLY A 189 6.92 14.73 -6.30
CA GLY A 189 5.58 14.46 -6.82
C GLY A 189 5.58 13.86 -8.24
N LYS A 190 6.74 13.61 -8.85
CA LYS A 190 6.81 13.01 -10.18
C LYS A 190 6.86 11.49 -10.06
N ILE A 191 6.01 10.83 -10.85
CA ILE A 191 6.06 9.38 -11.06
C ILE A 191 7.03 9.13 -12.22
N PRO A 192 8.24 8.60 -11.97
CA PRO A 192 9.20 8.32 -13.04
C PRO A 192 8.78 7.11 -13.88
N ASP A 193 9.39 6.95 -15.06
CA ASP A 193 9.35 5.69 -15.77
C ASP A 193 10.11 4.62 -14.98
N THR A 194 9.39 3.62 -14.50
CA THR A 194 9.93 2.53 -13.68
C THR A 194 10.70 1.49 -14.49
N THR A 195 10.54 1.48 -15.82
CA THR A 195 11.25 0.55 -16.72
C THR A 195 12.66 1.03 -17.05
N SER A 196 12.98 2.29 -16.75
CA SER A 196 14.30 2.87 -16.93
C SER A 196 15.20 2.64 -15.71
N LYS A 197 16.51 2.43 -15.95
CA LYS A 197 17.52 2.32 -14.88
C LYS A 197 17.54 3.60 -14.02
N THR A 198 17.76 3.40 -12.73
CA THR A 198 17.77 4.46 -11.73
C THR A 198 18.97 5.39 -11.93
N THR A 199 18.74 6.71 -11.87
CA THR A 199 19.78 7.74 -12.04
C THR A 199 20.03 8.59 -10.80
N TYR A 200 19.52 8.19 -9.62
CA TYR A 200 19.79 8.91 -8.37
C TYR A 200 21.22 8.64 -7.90
N SER A 201 22.14 9.49 -8.37
CA SER A 201 23.46 9.64 -7.76
C SER A 201 23.33 10.62 -6.62
N ASN A 202 23.37 10.15 -5.37
CA ASN A 202 23.86 10.95 -4.25
C ASN A 202 24.42 10.06 -3.15
N SER A 203 25.55 10.51 -2.60
CA SER A 203 26.28 9.88 -1.50
C SER A 203 25.43 9.89 -0.21
N PRO A 204 25.53 8.88 0.66
CA PRO A 204 24.83 8.90 1.95
C PRO A 204 25.31 10.09 2.79
N GLN A 205 24.46 11.11 2.98
CA GLN A 205 24.75 12.14 3.97
C GLN A 205 24.33 11.59 5.34
N LYS A 206 25.33 11.31 6.17
CA LYS A 206 25.14 10.99 7.58
C LYS A 206 24.73 12.28 8.30
N SER A 207 23.43 12.51 8.47
CA SER A 207 22.94 13.65 9.27
C SER A 207 22.86 13.27 10.74
N ASN A 208 23.59 13.99 11.58
CA ASN A 208 23.58 13.86 13.05
C ASN A 208 22.39 14.58 13.72
N ASN A 209 21.39 15.03 12.96
CA ASN A 209 20.21 15.69 13.53
C ASN A 209 19.15 14.66 13.94
N GLY A 210 19.36 14.09 15.12
CA GLY A 210 18.42 13.21 15.81
C GLY A 210 17.15 13.95 16.23
N SER A 211 16.18 14.05 15.33
CA SER A 211 14.78 14.06 15.74
C SER A 211 14.40 12.62 16.05
N SER A 212 14.34 12.26 17.34
CA SER A 212 13.88 10.94 17.78
C SER A 212 12.41 10.73 17.37
N PHE A 213 12.19 10.16 16.19
CA PHE A 213 10.89 9.62 15.80
C PHE A 213 10.68 8.31 16.54
N ARG A 214 10.05 8.37 17.71
CA ARG A 214 9.50 7.18 18.35
C ARG A 214 8.18 6.87 17.66
N PHE A 215 8.21 5.94 16.71
CA PHE A 215 6.98 5.31 16.26
C PHE A 215 6.41 4.55 17.48
N SER A 216 5.45 5.13 18.18
CA SER A 216 4.75 4.45 19.30
C SER A 216 3.71 3.44 18.77
N SER A 217 3.59 3.31 17.45
CA SER A 217 2.58 2.52 16.74
C SER A 217 3.15 1.92 15.44
N VAL A 218 4.40 1.43 15.47
CA VAL A 218 5.16 0.91 14.29
C VAL A 218 4.50 -0.31 13.62
N ASN A 219 3.45 -0.85 14.24
CA ASN A 219 2.59 -1.83 13.59
C ASN A 219 1.92 -1.30 12.31
N TYR A 220 1.90 0.01 12.05
CA TYR A 220 1.19 0.62 10.91
C TYR A 220 2.04 0.98 9.66
N PHE A 221 3.35 1.20 9.78
CA PHE A 221 4.16 1.61 8.62
C PHE A 221 4.63 0.43 7.77
N ILE A 222 5.02 -0.65 8.45
CA ILE A 222 5.15 -1.96 7.84
C ILE A 222 3.80 -2.29 7.22
N SER A 223 2.70 -1.99 7.92
CA SER A 223 1.35 -2.14 7.40
C SER A 223 1.01 -1.34 6.15
N ILE A 224 1.66 -0.29 5.64
CA ILE A 224 1.21 0.20 4.32
C ILE A 224 1.79 -0.67 3.21
N ALA A 225 3.11 -0.86 3.15
CA ALA A 225 3.72 -1.79 2.19
C ALA A 225 3.28 -3.25 2.43
N THR A 226 3.13 -3.66 3.70
CA THR A 226 2.62 -4.98 4.07
C THR A 226 1.11 -5.07 4.12
N ILE A 227 0.26 -4.07 4.35
CA ILE A 227 -1.20 -4.18 4.12
C ILE A 227 -1.45 -4.18 2.62
N LEU A 228 -0.69 -3.45 1.81
CA LEU A 228 -0.76 -3.59 0.36
C LEU A 228 -0.33 -5.00 -0.07
N ALA A 229 0.71 -5.56 0.52
CA ALA A 229 1.09 -6.95 0.31
C ALA A 229 0.11 -7.96 0.96
N LEU A 230 -0.51 -7.65 2.11
CA LEU A 230 -1.44 -8.52 2.84
C LEU A 230 -2.87 -8.42 2.29
N LEU A 231 -3.23 -7.37 1.54
CA LEU A 231 -4.48 -7.30 0.78
C LEU A 231 -4.37 -8.08 -0.54
N ILE A 232 -3.15 -8.40 -0.98
CA ILE A 232 -2.86 -9.14 -2.22
C ILE A 232 -2.46 -10.59 -1.93
N PHE A 233 -1.80 -10.87 -0.79
CA PHE A 233 -1.27 -12.18 -0.42
C PHE A 233 -1.89 -12.77 0.85
N TYR A 234 -2.98 -12.19 1.36
CA TYR A 234 -3.72 -12.71 2.50
C TYR A 234 -5.22 -12.64 2.30
#